data_AF-A0A2H3BQ97-F1
#
_entry.id   AF-A0A2H3BQ97-F1
#
_cell.length_a   1.000
_cell.length_b   1.000
_cell.length_c   1.000
_cell.angle_alpha   90.00
_cell.angle_beta   90.00
_cell.angle_gamma   90.00
#
_symmetry.space_group_name_H-M   'P 1'
#
loop_
_entity.id
_entity.type
_entity.pdbx_description
1 polymer ?
#
loop_
_entity_poly.entity_id
_entity_poly.type
_entity_poly.pdbx_seq_one_letter_code
_entity_poly.pdbx_strand_id
1 'polypeptide(L)'
;MPHASKIVELLSKALRIEQQTRNRELKNAIREQNFQDIAAVLMRMFSLPEDAQKYHPLILTTLKRQRENVPVSLERSPFASAYDAVRTISVRDRCHAVGCSQTVSSKGQKLQYCGGCRRVPYCSPECQKSAWKYGPAPHKAVCRKLRKFCEVLKLPAKPEHLEDSVVDMWCETIGISLNDVVVIKLHFEDLAFSDGKSNSV
;
A
#
# COMPACT_ATOMS: atom_id res chain seq x y z
N MET A 1 -10.26 4.03 -7.87
CA MET A 1 -10.82 3.15 -8.92
C MET A 1 -12.33 3.32 -8.96
N PRO A 2 -12.93 3.82 -10.07
CA PRO A 2 -14.35 4.15 -10.13
C PRO A 2 -15.29 2.94 -10.01
N HIS A 3 -14.78 1.72 -10.18
CA HIS A 3 -15.58 0.49 -10.16
C HIS A 3 -15.63 -0.23 -8.81
N ALA A 4 -14.76 0.14 -7.85
CA ALA A 4 -14.65 -0.58 -6.57
C ALA A 4 -15.98 -0.59 -5.79
N SER A 5 -16.68 0.55 -5.72
CA SER A 5 -17.99 0.63 -5.06
C SER A 5 -19.05 -0.23 -5.75
N LYS A 6 -19.01 -0.33 -7.09
CA LYS A 6 -19.93 -1.21 -7.84
C LYS A 6 -19.66 -2.68 -7.58
N ILE A 7 -18.39 -3.08 -7.45
CA ILE A 7 -18.00 -4.46 -7.11
C ILE A 7 -18.52 -4.81 -5.71
N VAL A 8 -18.30 -3.94 -4.72
CA VAL A 8 -18.80 -4.16 -3.35
C VAL A 8 -20.32 -4.23 -3.33
N GLU A 9 -21.02 -3.44 -4.14
CA GLU A 9 -22.48 -3.52 -4.29
C GLU A 9 -22.95 -4.86 -4.90
N LEU A 10 -22.23 -5.40 -5.88
CA LEU A 10 -22.54 -6.73 -6.43
C LEU A 10 -22.36 -7.84 -5.39
N LEU A 11 -21.27 -7.79 -4.62
CA LEU A 11 -21.02 -8.72 -3.51
C LEU A 11 -22.10 -8.60 -2.43
N SER A 12 -22.54 -7.38 -2.11
CA SER A 12 -23.68 -7.10 -1.23
C SER A 12 -24.96 -7.78 -1.71
N LYS A 13 -25.26 -7.68 -3.02
CA LYS A 13 -26.43 -8.35 -3.63
C LYS A 13 -26.33 -9.87 -3.55
N ALA A 14 -25.16 -10.45 -3.79
CA ALA A 14 -24.95 -11.89 -3.67
C ALA A 14 -25.22 -12.40 -2.24
N LEU A 15 -24.78 -11.67 -1.21
CA LEU A 15 -25.07 -12.01 0.19
C LEU A 15 -26.57 -11.91 0.53
N ARG A 16 -27.29 -10.93 -0.04
CA ARG A 16 -28.75 -10.86 0.10
C ARG A 16 -29.43 -12.09 -0.53
N ILE A 17 -28.95 -12.55 -1.68
CA ILE A 17 -29.43 -13.77 -2.34
C ILE A 17 -29.17 -14.99 -1.44
N GLU A 18 -27.97 -15.12 -0.85
CA GLU A 18 -27.66 -16.20 0.11
C GLU A 18 -28.66 -16.25 1.28
N GLN A 19 -29.02 -15.08 1.81
CA GLN A 19 -29.92 -14.97 2.95
C GLN A 19 -31.36 -15.35 2.61
N GLN A 20 -31.83 -15.03 1.40
CA GLN A 20 -33.22 -15.18 0.99
C GLN A 20 -33.51 -16.48 0.23
N THR A 21 -32.51 -17.10 -0.38
CA THR A 21 -32.70 -18.28 -1.23
C THR A 21 -33.09 -19.53 -0.45
N ARG A 22 -34.02 -20.31 -1.03
CA ARG A 22 -34.36 -21.67 -0.56
C ARG A 22 -33.53 -22.76 -1.25
N ASN A 23 -32.79 -22.42 -2.30
CA ASN A 23 -31.92 -23.36 -3.01
C ASN A 23 -30.64 -23.59 -2.18
N ARG A 24 -30.47 -24.80 -1.66
CA ARG A 24 -29.34 -25.17 -0.80
C ARG A 24 -28.00 -25.17 -1.55
N GLU A 25 -27.97 -25.61 -2.80
CA GLU A 25 -26.74 -25.64 -3.61
C GLU A 25 -26.25 -24.22 -3.88
N LEU A 26 -27.15 -23.32 -4.31
CA LEU A 26 -26.82 -21.91 -4.52
C LEU A 26 -26.37 -21.22 -3.23
N LYS A 27 -27.04 -21.53 -2.11
CA LYS A 27 -26.68 -20.99 -0.79
C LYS A 27 -25.26 -21.38 -0.40
N ASN A 28 -24.91 -22.66 -0.55
CA ASN A 28 -23.58 -23.17 -0.23
C ASN A 28 -22.53 -22.58 -1.17
N ALA A 29 -22.80 -22.56 -2.47
CA ALA A 29 -21.91 -21.99 -3.47
C ALA A 29 -21.57 -20.52 -3.20
N ILE A 30 -22.54 -19.71 -2.75
CA ILE A 30 -22.28 -18.30 -2.38
C ILE A 30 -21.46 -18.21 -1.10
N ARG A 31 -21.80 -19.01 -0.08
CA ARG A 31 -21.12 -19.00 1.22
C ARG A 31 -19.64 -19.34 1.11
N GLU A 32 -19.29 -20.31 0.27
CA GLU A 32 -17.90 -20.76 0.06
C GLU A 32 -17.00 -19.67 -0.55
N GLN A 33 -17.56 -18.64 -1.20
CA GLN A 33 -16.79 -17.57 -1.83
C GLN A 33 -16.37 -16.45 -0.87
N ASN A 34 -16.81 -16.47 0.40
CA ASN A 34 -16.45 -15.49 1.43
C ASN A 34 -16.61 -14.03 0.99
N PHE A 35 -17.71 -13.70 0.30
CA PHE A 35 -17.92 -12.37 -0.29
C PHE A 35 -17.85 -11.22 0.72
N GLN A 36 -18.21 -11.45 1.98
CA GLN A 36 -18.08 -10.46 3.05
C GLN A 36 -16.62 -10.02 3.29
N ASP A 37 -15.67 -10.95 3.25
CA ASP A 37 -14.26 -10.65 3.51
C ASP A 37 -13.63 -9.94 2.32
N ILE A 38 -13.92 -10.39 1.09
CA ILE A 38 -13.48 -9.75 -0.14
C ILE A 38 -14.02 -8.30 -0.22
N ALA A 39 -15.30 -8.11 0.08
CA ALA A 39 -15.92 -6.80 0.08
C ALA A 39 -15.31 -5.86 1.14
N ALA A 40 -15.06 -6.35 2.36
CA ALA A 40 -14.43 -5.56 3.42
C ALA A 40 -13.00 -5.13 3.05
N VAL A 41 -12.21 -6.02 2.45
CA VAL A 41 -10.86 -5.70 1.94
C VAL A 41 -10.91 -4.61 0.88
N LEU A 42 -11.83 -4.71 -0.08
CA LEU A 42 -12.01 -3.69 -1.12
C LEU A 42 -12.45 -2.35 -0.54
N MET A 43 -13.37 -2.35 0.43
CA MET A 43 -13.78 -1.12 1.12
C MET A 43 -12.61 -0.44 1.84
N ARG A 44 -11.74 -1.21 2.51
CA ARG A 44 -10.54 -0.69 3.17
C ARG A 44 -9.52 -0.16 2.15
N MET A 45 -9.19 -0.98 1.15
CA MET A 45 -8.18 -0.68 0.13
C MET A 45 -8.50 0.58 -0.67
N PHE A 46 -9.79 0.84 -0.94
CA PHE A 46 -10.23 2.00 -1.71
C PHE A 46 -10.88 3.09 -0.85
N SER A 47 -10.78 3.01 0.48
CA SER A 47 -11.34 3.98 1.43
C SER A 47 -12.79 4.34 1.15
N LEU A 48 -13.62 3.33 0.86
CA LEU A 48 -15.03 3.53 0.53
C LEU A 48 -15.82 3.91 1.79
N PRO A 49 -16.81 4.83 1.69
CA PRO A 49 -17.65 5.20 2.82
C PRO A 49 -18.50 4.02 3.29
N GLU A 50 -18.77 3.95 4.59
CA GLU A 50 -19.76 3.03 5.15
C GLU A 50 -21.16 3.53 4.82
N ASP A 51 -21.98 2.65 4.24
CA ASP A 51 -23.36 2.95 3.88
C ASP A 51 -24.20 1.69 4.13
N ALA A 52 -24.99 1.75 5.20
CA ALA A 52 -25.85 0.65 5.62
C ALA A 52 -27.05 0.40 4.70
N GLN A 53 -27.43 1.39 3.88
CA GLN A 53 -28.48 1.21 2.89
C GLN A 53 -27.92 0.48 1.65
N LYS A 54 -26.67 0.80 1.28
CA LYS A 54 -26.00 0.26 0.11
C LYS A 54 -25.37 -1.11 0.32
N TYR A 55 -24.69 -1.33 1.45
CA TYR A 55 -23.91 -2.54 1.69
C TYR A 55 -24.58 -3.49 2.68
N HIS A 56 -24.34 -4.79 2.50
CA HIS A 56 -24.91 -5.82 3.35
C HIS A 56 -24.35 -5.73 4.78
N PRO A 57 -25.16 -5.91 5.84
CA PRO A 57 -24.70 -5.80 7.22
C PRO A 57 -23.48 -6.68 7.54
N LEU A 58 -23.41 -7.91 6.99
CA LEU A 58 -22.25 -8.79 7.18
C LEU A 58 -20.94 -8.21 6.64
N ILE A 59 -20.99 -7.41 5.57
CA ILE A 59 -19.81 -6.72 5.03
C ILE A 59 -19.37 -5.66 6.05
N LEU A 60 -20.30 -4.87 6.56
CA LEU A 60 -20.01 -3.78 7.48
C LEU A 60 -19.53 -4.30 8.85
N THR A 61 -20.13 -5.36 9.38
CA THR A 61 -19.66 -5.99 10.62
C THR A 61 -18.31 -6.66 10.44
N THR A 62 -18.06 -7.29 9.29
CA THR A 62 -16.76 -7.86 8.94
C THR A 62 -15.70 -6.77 8.81
N LEU A 63 -16.02 -5.64 8.16
CA LEU A 63 -15.13 -4.48 8.05
C LEU A 63 -14.78 -3.91 9.44
N LYS A 64 -15.77 -3.73 10.32
CA LYS A 64 -15.55 -3.29 11.70
C LYS A 64 -14.69 -4.27 12.46
N ARG A 65 -15.03 -5.56 12.43
CA ARG A 65 -14.22 -6.63 13.04
C ARG A 65 -12.81 -6.66 12.48
N GLN A 66 -12.61 -6.46 11.18
CA GLN A 66 -11.27 -6.40 10.57
C GLN A 66 -10.51 -5.13 10.94
N ARG A 67 -11.20 -4.03 11.29
CA ARG A 67 -10.57 -2.81 11.85
C ARG A 67 -10.27 -2.96 13.35
N GLU A 68 -11.10 -3.68 14.08
CA GLU A 68 -11.00 -3.90 15.54
C GLU A 68 -10.06 -5.05 15.90
N ASN A 69 -9.97 -6.10 15.06
CA ASN A 69 -9.05 -7.24 15.22
C ASN A 69 -7.69 -7.02 14.57
N VAL A 70 -7.45 -5.86 13.94
CA VAL A 70 -6.08 -5.37 13.80
C VAL A 70 -5.77 -4.72 15.13
N PRO A 71 -4.86 -5.28 15.95
CA PRO A 71 -4.42 -4.57 17.13
C PRO A 71 -3.90 -3.22 16.65
N VAL A 72 -4.48 -2.13 17.15
CA VAL A 72 -3.98 -0.76 16.96
C VAL A 72 -2.49 -0.67 17.34
N SER A 73 -2.00 -1.64 18.13
CA SER A 73 -0.60 -1.83 18.51
C SER A 73 0.31 -2.56 17.50
N LEU A 74 -0.17 -3.08 16.37
CA LEU A 74 0.64 -3.80 15.37
C LEU A 74 0.61 -3.22 13.95
N GLU A 75 -0.36 -2.37 13.60
CA GLU A 75 -0.31 -1.65 12.32
C GLU A 75 0.47 -0.35 12.54
N ARG A 76 1.72 -0.30 12.04
CA ARG A 76 2.53 0.92 12.05
C ARG A 76 1.71 2.07 11.48
N SER A 77 1.80 3.25 12.10
CA SER A 77 1.15 4.43 11.57
C SER A 77 1.60 4.70 10.12
N PRO A 78 0.82 5.46 9.32
CA PRO A 78 1.29 5.91 8.01
C PRO A 78 2.61 6.66 8.06
N PHE A 79 2.85 7.47 9.10
CA PHE A 79 4.09 8.23 9.27
C PHE A 79 5.28 7.32 9.53
N ALA A 80 5.16 6.42 10.52
CA ALA A 80 6.17 5.41 10.83
C ALA A 80 6.49 4.53 9.60
N SER A 81 5.45 4.09 8.88
CA SER A 81 5.60 3.28 7.67
C SER A 81 6.32 4.03 6.53
N ALA A 82 5.96 5.30 6.29
CA ALA A 82 6.62 6.11 5.28
C ALA A 82 8.08 6.40 5.64
N TYR A 83 8.36 6.69 6.92
CA TYR A 83 9.72 6.90 7.41
C TYR A 83 10.57 5.64 7.24
N ASP A 84 10.06 4.48 7.66
CA ASP A 84 10.77 3.21 7.53
C ASP A 84 11.01 2.82 6.07
N ALA A 85 10.05 3.10 5.18
CA ALA A 85 10.23 2.92 3.75
C ALA A 85 11.35 3.81 3.19
N VAL A 86 11.40 5.09 3.58
CA VAL A 86 12.47 6.02 3.19
C VAL A 86 13.82 5.57 3.74
N ARG A 87 13.87 5.12 5.00
CA ARG A 87 15.08 4.57 5.61
C ARG A 87 15.58 3.34 4.85
N THR A 88 14.69 2.38 4.64
CA THR A 88 14.97 1.11 3.96
C THR A 88 15.47 1.34 2.54
N ILE A 89 14.83 2.24 1.77
CA ILE A 89 15.27 2.50 0.39
C ILE A 89 16.60 3.25 0.33
N SER A 90 16.90 4.09 1.35
CA SER A 90 18.13 4.89 1.40
C SER A 90 19.38 4.08 1.71
N VAL A 91 19.23 2.89 2.32
CA VAL A 91 20.34 1.97 2.60
C VAL A 91 20.40 0.79 1.65
N ARG A 92 19.42 0.68 0.72
CA ARG A 92 19.33 -0.44 -0.21
C ARG A 92 20.46 -0.38 -1.24
N ASP A 93 21.10 -1.51 -1.45
CA ASP A 93 22.19 -1.69 -2.42
C ASP A 93 21.71 -2.31 -3.74
N ARG A 94 20.39 -2.42 -3.96
CA ARG A 94 19.80 -3.01 -5.16
C ARG A 94 18.90 -2.04 -5.93
N CYS A 95 18.78 -2.28 -7.24
CA CYS A 95 17.88 -1.56 -8.12
C CYS A 95 16.43 -1.64 -7.61
N HIS A 96 15.70 -0.53 -7.68
CA HIS A 96 14.30 -0.48 -7.26
C HIS A 96 13.29 -0.67 -8.39
N ALA A 97 13.75 -1.03 -9.59
CA ALA A 97 12.84 -1.44 -10.65
C ALA A 97 12.39 -2.88 -10.41
N VAL A 98 11.08 -3.10 -10.44
CA VAL A 98 10.48 -4.44 -10.29
C VAL A 98 11.06 -5.38 -11.36
N GLY A 99 11.43 -6.59 -10.94
CA GLY A 99 12.05 -7.60 -11.81
C GLY A 99 13.55 -7.38 -12.08
N CYS A 100 14.17 -6.35 -11.52
CA CYS A 100 15.62 -6.13 -11.63
C CYS A 100 16.33 -6.56 -10.34
N SER A 101 17.19 -7.56 -10.44
CA SER A 101 17.98 -8.09 -9.32
C SER A 101 19.37 -7.45 -9.17
N GLN A 102 19.70 -6.44 -9.99
CA GLN A 102 21.02 -5.82 -9.97
C GLN A 102 21.31 -5.12 -8.65
N THR A 103 22.46 -5.44 -8.05
CA THR A 103 23.02 -4.79 -6.86
C THR A 103 24.22 -3.92 -7.22
N VAL A 104 24.70 -3.13 -6.26
CA VAL A 104 25.97 -2.40 -6.38
C VAL A 104 27.10 -3.38 -6.73
N SER A 105 27.12 -4.55 -6.10
CA SER A 105 28.12 -5.61 -6.32
C SER A 105 28.01 -6.21 -7.72
N SER A 106 26.81 -6.60 -8.18
CA SER A 106 26.66 -7.23 -9.50
C SER A 106 26.90 -6.26 -10.66
N LYS A 107 26.59 -4.98 -10.46
CA LYS A 107 26.79 -3.95 -11.49
C LYS A 107 28.23 -3.42 -11.55
N GLY A 108 29.03 -3.65 -10.50
CA GLY A 108 30.38 -3.11 -10.36
C GLY A 108 30.45 -1.58 -10.26
N GLN A 109 29.34 -0.91 -9.97
CA GLN A 109 29.25 0.56 -9.91
C GLN A 109 28.11 1.02 -8.99
N LYS A 110 28.18 2.27 -8.53
CA LYS A 110 27.13 2.89 -7.71
C LYS A 110 25.80 2.98 -8.47
N LEU A 111 24.71 2.71 -7.77
CA LEU A 111 23.36 2.95 -8.29
C LEU A 111 23.10 4.45 -8.40
N GLN A 112 22.29 4.82 -9.39
CA GLN A 112 21.90 6.20 -9.65
C GLN A 112 20.58 6.49 -8.92
N TYR A 113 20.57 7.51 -8.08
CA TYR A 113 19.35 7.93 -7.40
C TYR A 113 18.46 8.74 -8.35
N CYS A 114 17.15 8.57 -8.23
CA CYS A 114 16.16 9.36 -8.99
C CYS A 114 16.45 10.86 -8.83
N GLY A 115 16.70 11.56 -9.94
CA GLY A 115 16.99 13.00 -9.90
C GLY A 115 15.87 13.88 -9.30
N GLY A 116 14.62 13.37 -9.31
CA GLY A 116 13.47 14.06 -8.74
C GLY A 116 13.41 13.97 -7.21
N CYS A 117 13.30 12.77 -6.65
CA CYS A 117 13.16 12.59 -5.19
C CYS A 117 14.49 12.40 -4.46
N ARG A 118 15.56 12.01 -5.17
CA ARG A 118 16.89 11.70 -4.64
C ARG A 118 16.94 10.56 -3.61
N ARG A 119 15.90 9.72 -3.55
CA ARG A 119 15.78 8.61 -2.57
C ARG A 119 15.83 7.22 -3.18
N VAL A 120 15.25 7.05 -4.36
CA VAL A 120 15.08 5.72 -4.95
C VAL A 120 16.25 5.40 -5.89
N PRO A 121 17.02 4.30 -5.65
CA PRO A 121 18.15 3.93 -6.49
C PRO A 121 17.73 3.06 -7.69
N TYR A 122 18.38 3.28 -8.82
CA TYR A 122 18.23 2.50 -10.04
C TYR A 122 19.59 2.14 -10.64
N CYS A 123 19.68 0.96 -11.25
CA CYS A 123 20.89 0.60 -11.98
C CYS A 123 21.00 1.39 -13.29
N SER A 124 19.92 1.78 -13.96
CA SER A 124 20.01 2.50 -15.23
C SER A 124 18.84 3.46 -15.45
N PRO A 125 18.96 4.42 -16.39
CA PRO A 125 17.85 5.27 -16.81
C PRO A 125 16.64 4.47 -17.32
N GLU A 126 16.86 3.31 -17.94
CA GLU A 126 15.82 2.41 -18.44
C GLU A 126 15.03 1.80 -17.26
N CYS A 127 15.73 1.34 -16.22
CA CYS A 127 15.09 0.86 -14.99
C CYS A 127 14.29 1.98 -14.30
N GLN A 128 14.81 3.20 -14.25
CA GLN A 128 14.06 4.34 -13.74
C GLN A 128 12.80 4.63 -14.58
N LYS A 129 12.90 4.61 -15.92
CA LYS A 129 11.75 4.80 -16.83
C LYS A 129 10.70 3.69 -16.68
N SER A 130 11.14 2.45 -16.47
CA SER A 130 10.25 1.31 -16.19
C SER A 130 9.49 1.53 -14.88
N ALA A 131 10.21 1.80 -13.79
CA ALA A 131 9.60 2.09 -12.48
C ALA A 131 8.68 3.32 -12.52
N TRP A 132 8.98 4.32 -13.34
CA TRP A 132 8.15 5.51 -13.53
C TRP A 132 6.73 5.19 -14.00
N LYS A 133 6.58 4.14 -14.82
CA LYS A 133 5.32 3.75 -15.47
C LYS A 133 4.77 2.41 -14.94
N TYR A 134 5.42 1.80 -13.94
CA TYR A 134 5.02 0.50 -13.41
C TYR A 134 3.56 0.52 -12.94
N GLY A 135 2.71 -0.34 -13.51
CA GLY A 135 1.25 -0.25 -13.38
C GLY A 135 0.75 -0.26 -11.94
N PRO A 136 1.09 -1.30 -11.14
CA PRO A 136 0.63 -1.40 -9.75
C PRO A 136 1.09 -0.25 -8.86
N ALA A 137 2.35 0.19 -9.01
CA ALA A 137 2.94 1.21 -8.16
C ALA A 137 3.90 2.13 -8.94
N PRO A 138 3.38 3.08 -9.73
CA PRO A 138 4.22 3.89 -10.60
C PRO A 138 4.97 4.95 -9.78
N HIS A 139 6.30 5.02 -9.92
CA HIS A 139 7.14 5.95 -9.15
C HIS A 139 6.70 7.42 -9.31
N LYS A 140 6.13 7.79 -10.47
CA LYS A 140 5.60 9.14 -10.72
C LYS A 140 4.54 9.59 -9.72
N ALA A 141 3.77 8.66 -9.15
CA ALA A 141 2.72 8.95 -8.17
C ALA A 141 3.30 9.38 -6.81
N VAL A 142 4.50 8.90 -6.49
CA VAL A 142 5.14 9.09 -5.18
C VAL A 142 6.34 10.05 -5.22
N CYS A 143 6.98 10.25 -6.38
CA CYS A 143 8.26 10.96 -6.51
C CYS A 143 8.27 12.34 -5.82
N ARG A 144 7.28 13.19 -6.13
CA ARG A 144 7.17 14.54 -5.52
C ARG A 144 6.83 14.48 -4.03
N LYS A 145 6.04 13.50 -3.61
CA LYS A 145 5.64 13.32 -2.21
C LYS A 145 6.83 12.88 -1.35
N LEU A 146 7.63 11.95 -1.85
CA LEU A 146 8.90 11.55 -1.24
C LEU A 146 9.85 12.73 -1.08
N ARG A 147 10.01 13.54 -2.14
CA ARG A 147 10.85 14.74 -2.08
C ARG A 147 10.39 15.66 -0.96
N LYS A 148 9.10 16.03 -0.95
CA LYS A 148 8.51 16.90 0.05
C LYS A 148 8.67 16.34 1.46
N PHE A 149 8.33 15.06 1.67
CA PHE A 149 8.47 14.38 2.96
C PHE A 149 9.90 14.48 3.51
N CYS A 150 10.90 14.22 2.66
CA CYS A 150 12.30 14.28 3.05
C CYS A 150 12.81 15.70 3.30
N GLU A 151 12.39 16.68 2.49
CA GLU A 151 12.80 18.09 2.64
C GLU A 151 12.20 18.70 3.92
N VAL A 152 10.92 18.43 4.16
CA VAL A 152 10.19 18.93 5.33
C VAL A 152 10.76 18.36 6.63
N LEU A 153 11.05 17.05 6.67
CA LEU A 153 11.71 16.40 7.80
C LEU A 153 13.24 16.61 7.83
N LYS A 154 13.82 17.30 6.85
CA LYS A 154 15.27 17.50 6.71
C LYS A 154 16.07 16.20 6.84
N LEU A 155 15.56 15.11 6.26
CA LEU A 155 16.16 13.79 6.41
C LEU A 155 17.56 13.73 5.78
N PRO A 156 18.57 13.17 6.46
CA PRO A 156 19.88 12.95 5.86
C PRO A 156 19.78 11.91 4.72
N ALA A 157 20.85 11.77 3.93
CA ALA A 157 20.90 10.80 2.82
C ALA A 157 20.58 9.37 3.29
N LYS A 158 21.02 9.00 4.49
CA LYS A 158 20.74 7.74 5.16
C LYS A 158 20.16 8.03 6.55
N PRO A 159 18.83 8.01 6.71
CA PRO A 159 18.18 8.21 8.00
C PRO A 159 18.50 7.09 8.97
N GLU A 160 18.57 7.41 10.26
CA GLU A 160 18.72 6.41 11.34
C GLU A 160 17.37 5.76 11.66
N HIS A 161 17.41 4.66 12.40
CA HIS A 161 16.20 4.08 12.97
C HIS A 161 15.66 5.00 14.07
N LEU A 162 14.34 5.22 14.08
CA LEU A 162 13.63 5.93 15.12
C LEU A 162 12.44 5.07 15.55
N GLU A 163 12.10 5.14 16.84
CA GLU A 163 10.88 4.53 17.36
C GLU A 163 9.64 5.14 16.68
N ASP A 164 8.63 4.31 16.40
CA ASP A 164 7.44 4.72 15.65
C ASP A 164 6.73 5.91 16.31
N SER A 165 6.62 5.90 17.65
CA SER A 165 6.02 7.00 18.43
C SER A 165 6.78 8.33 18.29
N VAL A 166 8.10 8.28 18.13
CA VAL A 166 8.94 9.46 17.90
C VAL A 166 8.69 10.01 16.50
N VAL A 167 8.59 9.12 15.50
CA VAL A 167 8.28 9.52 14.11
C VAL A 167 6.90 10.16 14.03
N ASP A 168 5.91 9.58 14.69
CA ASP A 168 4.53 10.06 14.69
C ASP A 168 4.45 11.46 15.27
N MET A 169 4.94 11.63 16.50
CA MET A 169 5.01 12.92 17.17
C MET A 169 5.74 13.98 16.31
N TRP A 170 6.84 13.58 15.68
CA TRP A 170 7.61 14.48 14.83
C TRP A 170 6.86 14.92 13.57
N CYS A 171 6.21 13.99 12.88
CA CYS A 171 5.44 14.26 11.66
C CYS A 171 4.19 15.10 11.95
N GLU A 172 3.52 14.86 13.07
CA GLU A 172 2.38 15.65 13.55
C GLU A 172 2.79 17.08 13.87
N THR A 173 3.89 17.26 14.61
CA THR A 173 4.41 18.58 15.00
C THR A 173 4.75 19.43 13.77
N ILE A 174 5.29 18.81 12.72
CA ILE A 174 5.65 19.51 11.48
C ILE A 174 4.42 19.76 10.57
N GLY A 175 3.30 19.07 10.80
CA GLY A 175 2.09 19.23 10.00
C GLY A 175 2.20 18.58 8.61
N ILE A 176 2.82 17.40 8.53
CA ILE A 176 2.91 16.67 7.26
C ILE A 176 1.53 16.20 6.82
N SER A 177 1.24 16.31 5.52
CA SER A 177 -0.02 15.84 4.95
C SER A 177 -0.14 14.32 5.07
N LEU A 178 -1.11 13.86 5.85
CA LEU A 178 -1.45 12.45 6.00
C LEU A 178 -1.71 11.78 4.64
N ASN A 179 -2.39 12.47 3.71
CA ASN A 179 -2.65 11.95 2.37
C ASN A 179 -1.36 11.73 1.56
N ASP A 180 -0.38 12.64 1.66
CA ASP A 180 0.91 12.46 0.99
C ASP A 180 1.65 11.24 1.55
N VAL A 181 1.58 11.04 2.86
CA VAL A 181 2.22 9.94 3.59
C VAL A 181 1.58 8.60 3.30
N VAL A 182 0.25 8.53 3.26
CA VAL A 182 -0.48 7.29 2.90
C VAL A 182 -0.12 6.84 1.49
N VAL A 183 0.02 7.77 0.53
CA VAL A 183 0.48 7.42 -0.83
C VAL A 183 1.90 6.88 -0.83
N ILE A 184 2.79 7.40 0.02
CA ILE A 184 4.15 6.86 0.19
C ILE A 184 4.10 5.44 0.75
N LYS A 185 3.35 5.21 1.84
CA LYS A 185 3.16 3.88 2.44
C LYS A 185 2.68 2.85 1.42
N LEU A 186 1.53 3.12 0.79
CA LEU A 186 0.90 2.19 -0.15
C LEU A 186 1.82 1.85 -1.32
N HIS A 187 2.55 2.84 -1.85
CA HIS A 187 3.49 2.62 -2.95
C HIS A 187 4.54 1.54 -2.61
N PHE A 188 5.14 1.60 -1.43
CA PHE A 188 6.19 0.64 -1.06
C PHE A 188 5.63 -0.72 -0.66
N GLU A 189 4.41 -0.77 -0.11
CA GLU A 189 3.69 -2.02 0.15
C GLU A 189 3.36 -2.77 -1.16
N ASP A 190 2.84 -2.06 -2.16
CA ASP A 190 2.51 -2.62 -3.47
C ASP A 190 3.75 -3.15 -4.21
N LEU A 191 4.89 -2.46 -4.07
CA LEU A 191 6.16 -2.92 -4.60
C LEU A 191 6.68 -4.16 -3.88
N ALA A 192 6.61 -4.21 -2.54
CA ALA A 192 7.01 -5.39 -1.78
C ALA A 192 6.18 -6.63 -2.13
N PHE A 193 4.88 -6.46 -2.33
CA PHE A 193 3.98 -7.51 -2.80
C PHE A 193 4.32 -8.01 -4.22
N SER A 194 4.69 -7.08 -5.11
CA SER A 194 5.08 -7.39 -6.49
C SER A 194 6.41 -8.16 -6.57
N ASP A 195 7.39 -7.77 -5.76
CA ASP A 195 8.67 -8.47 -5.64
C ASP A 195 8.47 -9.91 -5.11
N GLY A 196 7.54 -10.11 -4.16
CA GLY A 196 7.24 -11.44 -3.60
C GLY A 196 6.69 -12.44 -4.62
N LYS A 197 5.84 -12.00 -5.55
CA LYS A 197 5.31 -12.84 -6.64
C LYS A 197 6.35 -13.20 -7.70
N SER A 198 7.39 -12.37 -7.86
CA SER A 198 8.44 -12.57 -8.86
C SER A 198 9.40 -13.71 -8.49
N ASN A 199 9.45 -14.09 -7.21
CA ASN A 199 10.31 -15.16 -6.68
C ASN A 199 9.59 -16.53 -6.59
N SER A 200 8.36 -16.65 -7.09
CA SER A 200 7.53 -17.87 -6.99
C SER A 200 7.42 -18.67 -8.30
N VAL A 201 8.41 -18.55 -9.19
CA VAL A 201 8.47 -19.29 -10.47
C VAL A 201 9.65 -20.24 -10.45
#